data_AF-A0A100ITW1-F1
#
_entry.id   AF-A0A100ITW1-F1
#
_cell.length_a   1.000
_cell.length_b   1.000
_cell.length_c   1.000
_cell.angle_alpha   90.00
_cell.angle_beta   90.00
_cell.angle_gamma   90.00
#
_symmetry.space_group_name_H-M   'P 1'
#
loop_
_entity.id
_entity.type
_entity.pdbx_description
1 polymer ?
#
loop_
_entity_poly.entity_id
_entity_poly.type
_entity_poly.pdbx_seq_one_letter_code
_entity_poly.pdbx_strand_id
1 'polypeptide(L)'
;MASTATSPSFQKPNSVTVKGFKISTQKLPILKADPIEEMTKELGITPPEMIFGDNFVAIEHEQSPWGIAFNAFDALDRVDKTGTSMLKVAYSREWQKSREKTHEGIKEVVKPFDWSYTTDYAGTVKPGSRPFTATTKPIPIELLKRPDPILFYDDVILYEDELADNGITMFSCKIRVMPSRLLLLARFFMRLDNVLFRLRDTRVYVDFDDMEIIREYQSRECEYEAVQAYNQSLLTSIHASKPSVSHRCTSHQQQPLASCFALPSQSRRNSSQLARAIGPRPGTSAETYVAYGMTQKLFEACSRQADYKIPQLSQKGAQVPKTSAGEDLGVGEGWWYEELGLVPTFSTWSQVTFLHMYLLTVRLRALPSHDSLQTYSRHLIDHFSHSAEHRMDVLHGLTSRGIRNKFLKDLFIQWRGVLAAYDEGLIKGDAVLGAAVWRNLWKASHTAPDGKDLDWSKIAQVVAYMRRVLSELNQVHEADLVFQLDRQRNGKPGIFSHSEVDQKMVDSKR
;
A
#
# COMPACT_ATOMS: atom_id res chain seq x y z
N MET A 1 -18.88 -1.82 -44.78
CA MET A 1 -17.79 -0.84 -44.63
C MET A 1 -16.90 -1.36 -43.51
N ALA A 2 -15.63 -1.64 -43.81
CA ALA A 2 -14.68 -2.22 -42.86
C ALA A 2 -14.43 -1.27 -41.69
N SER A 3 -14.49 -1.77 -40.45
CA SER A 3 -14.07 -1.01 -39.27
C SER A 3 -12.56 -0.88 -39.27
N THR A 4 -12.07 0.34 -39.45
CA THR A 4 -10.67 0.71 -39.26
C THR A 4 -10.29 0.51 -37.81
N ALA A 5 -9.52 -0.54 -37.53
CA ALA A 5 -8.83 -0.72 -36.26
C ALA A 5 -7.79 0.39 -36.11
N THR A 6 -7.98 1.26 -35.12
CA THR A 6 -7.00 2.26 -34.72
C THR A 6 -5.77 1.54 -34.16
N SER A 7 -4.65 1.65 -34.86
CA SER A 7 -3.34 1.17 -34.40
C SER A 7 -2.97 1.87 -33.07
N PRO A 8 -2.30 1.18 -32.12
CA PRO A 8 -1.84 1.84 -30.91
C PRO A 8 -0.83 2.94 -31.30
N SER A 9 -1.07 4.16 -30.84
CA SER A 9 -0.15 5.28 -31.02
C SER A 9 1.22 4.91 -30.44
N PHE A 10 2.26 4.87 -31.26
CA PHE A 10 3.65 4.68 -30.81
C PHE A 10 4.03 5.84 -29.87
N GLN A 11 3.92 5.64 -28.56
CA GLN A 11 4.53 6.55 -27.60
C GLN A 11 6.04 6.44 -27.74
N LYS A 12 6.69 7.57 -28.03
CA LYS A 12 8.15 7.61 -28.14
C LYS A 12 8.76 7.31 -26.77
N PRO A 13 9.77 6.42 -26.67
CA PRO A 13 10.49 6.18 -25.43
C PRO A 13 11.05 7.47 -24.84
N ASN A 14 11.07 7.56 -23.52
CA ASN A 14 11.74 8.66 -22.84
C ASN A 14 13.25 8.51 -23.04
N SER A 15 13.96 9.58 -23.36
CA SER A 15 15.39 9.47 -23.66
C SER A 15 16.17 10.74 -23.34
N VAL A 16 17.43 10.57 -22.94
CA VAL A 16 18.40 11.65 -22.78
C VAL A 16 19.73 11.23 -23.42
N THR A 17 20.44 12.19 -24.01
CA THR A 17 21.81 11.97 -24.49
C THR A 17 22.76 12.86 -23.69
N VAL A 18 23.79 12.26 -23.09
CA VAL A 18 24.84 12.97 -22.34
C VAL A 18 26.18 12.44 -22.80
N LYS A 19 27.06 13.33 -23.28
CA LYS A 19 28.43 13.01 -23.71
C LYS A 19 28.53 11.76 -24.62
N GLY A 20 27.65 11.68 -25.62
CA GLY A 20 27.61 10.57 -26.59
C GLY A 20 26.94 9.29 -26.09
N PHE A 21 26.52 9.22 -24.82
CA PHE A 21 25.69 8.12 -24.32
C PHE A 21 24.22 8.50 -24.39
N LYS A 22 23.46 7.71 -25.14
CA LYS A 22 22.01 7.79 -25.23
C LYS A 22 21.38 6.78 -24.26
N ILE A 23 20.61 7.30 -23.31
CA ILE A 23 19.82 6.54 -22.36
C ILE A 23 18.38 6.57 -22.85
N SER A 24 17.74 5.40 -22.98
CA SER A 24 16.33 5.29 -23.37
C SER A 24 15.57 4.41 -22.37
N THR A 25 14.38 4.84 -21.97
CA THR A 25 13.49 4.11 -21.05
C THR A 25 12.08 4.05 -21.62
N GLN A 26 11.41 2.92 -21.40
CA GLN A 26 10.03 2.71 -21.81
C GLN A 26 9.23 2.10 -20.66
N LYS A 27 8.04 2.67 -20.42
CA LYS A 27 7.07 2.21 -19.44
C LYS A 27 5.70 2.14 -20.09
N LEU A 28 5.24 0.93 -20.34
CA LEU A 28 3.95 0.59 -20.89
C LEU A 28 3.17 -0.28 -19.89
N PRO A 29 1.85 -0.44 -20.08
CA PRO A 29 1.04 -1.33 -19.24
C PRO A 29 1.50 -2.80 -19.30
N ILE A 30 0.95 -3.62 -18.40
CA ILE A 30 1.14 -5.07 -18.42
C ILE A 30 0.72 -5.67 -19.79
N LEU A 31 1.39 -6.76 -20.19
CA LEU A 31 1.02 -7.48 -21.40
C LEU A 31 -0.43 -7.98 -21.35
N LYS A 32 -1.03 -8.11 -22.54
CA LYS A 32 -2.34 -8.75 -22.73
C LYS A 32 -2.19 -10.26 -22.90
N ALA A 33 -3.30 -10.98 -23.00
CA ALA A 33 -3.33 -12.44 -23.13
C ALA A 33 -2.46 -12.96 -24.30
N ASP A 34 -2.66 -12.47 -25.53
CA ASP A 34 -1.95 -13.03 -26.70
C ASP A 34 -0.41 -12.90 -26.59
N PRO A 35 0.18 -11.72 -26.24
CA PRO A 35 1.63 -11.63 -26.02
C PRO A 35 2.15 -12.47 -24.84
N ILE A 36 1.32 -12.74 -23.82
CA ILE A 36 1.68 -13.61 -22.70
C ILE A 36 1.76 -15.06 -23.17
N GLU A 37 0.83 -15.52 -24.00
CA GLU A 37 0.86 -16.87 -24.57
C GLU A 37 2.09 -17.09 -25.44
N GLU A 38 2.44 -16.11 -26.29
CA GLU A 38 3.66 -16.14 -27.11
C GLU A 38 4.93 -16.19 -26.24
N MET A 39 5.03 -15.30 -25.25
CA MET A 39 6.15 -15.29 -24.30
C MET A 39 6.24 -16.61 -23.51
N THR A 40 5.11 -17.19 -23.11
CA THR A 40 5.07 -18.49 -22.39
C THR A 40 5.66 -19.60 -23.25
N LYS A 41 5.26 -19.65 -24.52
CA LYS A 41 5.73 -20.64 -25.48
C LYS A 41 7.24 -20.53 -25.71
N GLU A 42 7.76 -19.31 -25.85
CA GLU A 42 9.19 -19.08 -26.08
C GLU A 42 10.04 -19.37 -24.84
N LEU A 43 9.61 -18.90 -23.66
CA LEU A 43 10.35 -19.10 -22.42
C LEU A 43 10.24 -20.54 -21.90
N GLY A 44 9.13 -21.22 -22.17
CA GLY A 44 8.81 -22.54 -21.62
C GLY A 44 8.43 -22.52 -20.13
N ILE A 45 8.13 -21.34 -19.59
CA ILE A 45 7.61 -21.09 -18.24
C ILE A 45 6.50 -20.06 -18.31
N THR A 46 5.52 -20.13 -17.41
CA THR A 46 4.45 -19.13 -17.30
C THR A 46 5.03 -17.82 -16.75
N PRO A 47 4.90 -16.68 -17.45
CA PRO A 47 5.36 -15.39 -16.95
C PRO A 47 4.70 -14.98 -15.63
N PRO A 48 5.32 -14.05 -14.87
CA PRO A 48 4.73 -13.44 -13.68
C PRO A 48 3.36 -12.80 -13.92
N GLU A 49 2.52 -12.71 -12.89
CA GLU A 49 1.18 -12.11 -12.98
C GLU A 49 1.17 -10.67 -13.51
N MET A 50 2.15 -9.86 -13.08
CA MET A 50 2.34 -8.49 -13.55
C MET A 50 3.60 -8.40 -14.41
N ILE A 51 3.48 -8.83 -15.67
CA ILE A 51 4.56 -8.80 -16.66
C ILE A 51 4.49 -7.54 -17.53
N PHE A 52 5.54 -6.71 -17.46
CA PHE A 52 5.69 -5.52 -18.29
C PHE A 52 6.63 -5.80 -19.45
N GLY A 53 6.21 -6.65 -20.38
CA GLY A 53 7.06 -7.18 -21.46
C GLY A 53 7.65 -6.12 -22.38
N ASP A 54 6.93 -5.01 -22.59
CA ASP A 54 7.41 -3.91 -23.44
C ASP A 54 8.27 -2.88 -22.67
N ASN A 55 8.47 -3.06 -21.36
CA ASN A 55 9.32 -2.15 -20.59
C ASN A 55 10.79 -2.47 -20.81
N PHE A 56 11.60 -1.42 -20.96
CA PHE A 56 13.04 -1.58 -21.03
C PHE A 56 13.79 -0.35 -20.54
N VAL A 57 15.07 -0.57 -20.20
CA VAL A 57 16.08 0.47 -20.05
C VAL A 57 17.25 0.11 -20.95
N ALA A 58 17.67 1.04 -21.81
CA ALA A 58 18.79 0.86 -22.73
C ALA A 58 19.80 1.99 -22.57
N ILE A 59 21.08 1.63 -22.60
CA ILE A 59 22.21 2.56 -22.62
C ILE A 59 23.02 2.23 -23.87
N GLU A 60 23.15 3.18 -24.77
CA GLU A 60 23.89 3.03 -26.03
C GLU A 60 24.91 4.15 -26.16
N HIS A 61 26.08 3.85 -26.72
CA HIS A 61 27.04 4.88 -27.10
C HIS A 61 26.85 5.20 -28.59
N GLU A 62 26.67 6.46 -28.96
CA GLU A 62 26.31 6.84 -30.33
C GLU A 62 27.45 6.63 -31.34
N GLN A 63 28.71 6.74 -30.89
CA GLN A 63 29.88 6.65 -31.77
C GLN A 63 30.50 5.25 -31.84
N SER A 64 30.02 4.30 -31.03
CA SER A 64 30.52 2.92 -31.04
C SER A 64 29.35 1.93 -31.05
N PRO A 65 29.55 0.66 -31.46
CA PRO A 65 28.47 -0.33 -31.42
C PRO A 65 28.11 -0.76 -29.99
N TRP A 66 28.70 -0.15 -28.96
CA TRP A 66 28.51 -0.55 -27.58
C TRP A 66 27.12 -0.18 -27.07
N GLY A 67 26.43 -1.14 -26.47
CA GLY A 67 25.19 -0.88 -25.74
C GLY A 67 24.82 -2.02 -24.81
N ILE A 68 23.98 -1.72 -23.83
CA ILE A 68 23.39 -2.69 -22.91
C ILE A 68 21.93 -2.34 -22.66
N ALA A 69 21.07 -3.36 -22.64
CA ALA A 69 19.65 -3.22 -22.38
C ALA A 69 19.20 -4.15 -21.23
N PHE A 70 18.13 -3.76 -20.56
CA PHE A 70 17.44 -4.54 -19.55
C PHE A 70 15.97 -4.61 -19.94
N ASN A 71 15.44 -5.82 -20.13
CA ASN A 71 14.04 -6.08 -20.46
C ASN A 71 13.55 -7.33 -19.71
N ALA A 72 12.23 -7.52 -19.67
CA ALA A 72 11.62 -8.62 -18.92
C ALA A 72 11.86 -9.99 -19.54
N PHE A 73 11.83 -10.11 -20.87
CA PHE A 73 11.99 -11.38 -21.57
C PHE A 73 13.36 -12.01 -21.30
N ASP A 74 14.43 -11.28 -21.56
CA ASP A 74 15.80 -11.77 -21.38
C ASP A 74 16.09 -12.08 -19.91
N ALA A 75 15.45 -11.36 -18.99
CA ALA A 75 15.55 -11.63 -17.57
C ALA A 75 14.86 -12.94 -17.18
N LEU A 76 13.66 -13.20 -17.71
CA LEU A 76 12.91 -14.43 -17.46
C LEU A 76 13.53 -15.65 -18.16
N ASP A 77 14.20 -15.46 -19.29
CA ASP A 77 14.88 -16.55 -19.99
C ASP A 77 16.02 -17.17 -19.15
N ARG A 78 16.60 -16.36 -18.26
CA ARG A 78 17.65 -16.75 -17.31
C ARG A 78 17.15 -17.45 -16.04
N VAL A 79 15.83 -17.55 -15.84
CA VAL A 79 15.26 -18.28 -14.69
C VAL A 79 15.63 -19.75 -14.78
N ASP A 80 15.90 -20.41 -13.65
CA ASP A 80 16.22 -21.85 -13.65
C ASP A 80 15.00 -22.69 -14.07
N LYS A 81 15.10 -23.33 -15.23
CA LYS A 81 14.07 -24.22 -15.82
C LYS A 81 14.39 -25.71 -15.60
N THR A 82 15.40 -26.02 -14.80
CA THR A 82 15.87 -27.39 -14.54
C THR A 82 15.35 -27.95 -13.22
N GLY A 83 14.83 -27.09 -12.35
CA GLY A 83 14.39 -27.45 -10.99
C GLY A 83 15.53 -27.78 -10.03
N THR A 84 16.79 -27.53 -10.41
CA THR A 84 17.95 -27.82 -9.57
C THR A 84 17.98 -26.88 -8.35
N SER A 85 17.55 -25.62 -8.54
CA SER A 85 17.39 -24.64 -7.45
C SER A 85 16.02 -24.66 -6.77
N MET A 86 15.23 -25.74 -6.94
CA MET A 86 13.91 -25.85 -6.29
C MET A 86 14.05 -25.59 -4.79
N LEU A 87 13.44 -24.50 -4.32
CA LEU A 87 13.32 -24.17 -2.92
C LEU A 87 12.58 -25.31 -2.22
N LYS A 88 13.33 -26.26 -1.63
CA LYS A 88 12.81 -27.34 -0.79
C LYS A 88 12.40 -26.77 0.56
N VAL A 89 11.37 -25.95 0.57
CA VAL A 89 10.78 -25.45 1.82
C VAL A 89 9.97 -26.58 2.43
N ALA A 90 10.08 -26.78 3.74
CA ALA A 90 9.35 -27.82 4.49
C ALA A 90 7.80 -27.74 4.36
N TYR A 91 7.27 -26.64 3.80
CA TYR A 91 5.87 -26.40 3.49
C TYR A 91 5.47 -26.65 2.00
N SER A 92 6.38 -27.16 1.15
CA SER A 92 6.18 -27.14 -0.32
C SER A 92 4.99 -27.93 -0.84
N ARG A 93 4.43 -28.89 -0.08
CA ARG A 93 3.32 -29.71 -0.60
C ARG A 93 2.03 -28.94 -0.81
N GLU A 94 1.79 -27.86 -0.06
CA GLU A 94 0.58 -27.04 -0.20
C GLU A 94 0.81 -25.88 -1.17
N TRP A 95 2.00 -25.28 -1.14
CA TRP A 95 2.43 -24.20 -2.04
C TRP A 95 2.62 -24.67 -3.50
N GLN A 96 3.18 -25.86 -3.72
CA GLN A 96 3.28 -26.45 -5.07
C GLN A 96 1.89 -26.87 -5.59
N LYS A 97 1.03 -27.44 -4.73
CA LYS A 97 -0.32 -27.87 -5.12
C LYS A 97 -1.26 -26.71 -5.45
N SER A 98 -1.13 -25.55 -4.79
CA SER A 98 -1.97 -24.38 -5.11
C SER A 98 -1.62 -23.82 -6.49
N ARG A 99 -0.33 -23.72 -6.82
CA ARG A 99 0.16 -23.28 -8.14
C ARG A 99 -0.12 -24.28 -9.26
N GLU A 100 0.04 -25.59 -9.01
CA GLU A 100 -0.33 -26.63 -9.98
C GLU A 100 -1.82 -26.53 -10.37
N LYS A 101 -2.71 -26.32 -9.38
CA LYS A 101 -4.16 -26.20 -9.62
C LYS A 101 -4.58 -24.91 -10.33
N THR A 102 -3.93 -23.78 -10.05
CA THR A 102 -4.26 -22.49 -10.70
C THR A 102 -3.92 -22.50 -12.19
N HIS A 103 -3.08 -23.43 -12.66
CA HIS A 103 -2.60 -23.50 -14.04
C HIS A 103 -2.98 -24.78 -14.81
N GLU A 104 -3.93 -25.57 -14.30
CA GLU A 104 -4.48 -26.78 -14.98
C GLU A 104 -5.13 -26.52 -16.37
N GLY A 105 -5.27 -25.24 -16.78
CA GLY A 105 -5.86 -24.84 -18.07
C GLY A 105 -4.91 -24.83 -19.28
N ILE A 106 -3.60 -24.96 -19.10
CA ILE A 106 -2.61 -24.87 -20.19
C ILE A 106 -2.00 -26.26 -20.44
N LYS A 107 -2.42 -26.93 -21.53
CA LYS A 107 -1.99 -28.29 -21.91
C LYS A 107 -0.61 -28.35 -22.59
N GLU A 108 0.22 -27.30 -22.50
CA GLU A 108 1.57 -27.32 -23.05
C GLU A 108 2.62 -27.64 -21.97
N VAL A 109 3.69 -28.30 -22.40
CA VAL A 109 4.74 -28.88 -21.54
C VAL A 109 5.53 -27.75 -20.88
N VAL A 110 5.07 -27.26 -19.72
CA VAL A 110 5.79 -26.29 -18.89
C VAL A 110 7.00 -26.98 -18.27
N LYS A 111 8.20 -26.41 -18.42
CA LYS A 111 9.41 -26.94 -17.79
C LYS A 111 9.30 -26.86 -16.27
N PRO A 112 9.80 -27.84 -15.51
CA PRO A 112 9.81 -27.76 -14.06
C PRO A 112 10.69 -26.57 -13.60
N PHE A 113 10.08 -25.55 -13.02
CA PHE A 113 10.76 -24.39 -12.43
C PHE A 113 10.24 -24.09 -11.03
N ASP A 114 10.98 -23.29 -10.27
CA ASP A 114 10.75 -23.08 -8.84
C ASP A 114 9.76 -21.95 -8.51
N TRP A 115 9.02 -21.42 -9.50
CA TRP A 115 8.01 -20.35 -9.38
C TRP A 115 8.45 -19.07 -8.65
N SER A 116 9.76 -18.92 -8.41
CA SER A 116 10.33 -17.77 -7.71
C SER A 116 10.65 -16.62 -8.66
N TYR A 117 10.74 -16.93 -9.96
CA TYR A 117 11.22 -16.04 -11.03
C TYR A 117 12.61 -15.45 -10.77
N THR A 118 13.41 -16.14 -9.93
CA THR A 118 14.78 -15.76 -9.63
C THR A 118 15.62 -15.76 -10.90
N THR A 119 16.28 -14.64 -11.17
CA THR A 119 17.13 -14.46 -12.34
C THR A 119 18.53 -14.00 -11.94
N ASP A 120 19.55 -14.48 -12.64
CA ASP A 120 20.94 -13.98 -12.55
C ASP A 120 21.25 -12.94 -13.65
N TYR A 121 20.21 -12.43 -14.31
CA TYR A 121 20.32 -11.54 -15.45
C TYR A 121 21.14 -10.27 -15.15
N ALA A 122 22.21 -10.10 -15.92
CA ALA A 122 23.16 -9.00 -15.80
C ALA A 122 23.10 -8.01 -16.97
N GLY A 123 21.95 -7.95 -17.66
CA GLY A 123 21.72 -7.11 -18.84
C GLY A 123 22.16 -7.77 -20.15
N THR A 124 21.46 -7.43 -21.23
CA THR A 124 21.70 -7.91 -22.59
C THR A 124 22.62 -6.94 -23.30
N VAL A 125 23.83 -7.38 -23.62
CA VAL A 125 24.83 -6.57 -24.32
C VAL A 125 24.56 -6.62 -25.82
N LYS A 126 24.56 -5.46 -26.47
CA LYS A 126 24.28 -5.32 -27.91
C LYS A 126 25.32 -6.08 -28.75
N PRO A 127 24.92 -6.77 -29.83
CA PRO A 127 25.86 -7.43 -30.73
C PRO A 127 26.94 -6.47 -31.23
N GLY A 128 28.21 -6.91 -31.20
CA GLY A 128 29.36 -6.08 -31.60
C GLY A 128 29.94 -5.19 -30.49
N SER A 129 29.31 -5.15 -29.30
CA SER A 129 29.92 -4.51 -28.12
C SER A 129 31.14 -5.28 -27.66
N ARG A 130 32.16 -4.56 -27.16
CA ARG A 130 33.29 -5.18 -26.45
C ARG A 130 32.78 -5.93 -25.21
N PRO A 131 33.16 -7.21 -25.01
CA PRO A 131 32.74 -7.97 -23.84
C PRO A 131 33.36 -7.40 -22.56
N PHE A 132 32.63 -7.54 -21.44
CA PHE A 132 33.15 -7.22 -20.12
C PHE A 132 34.30 -8.17 -19.75
N THR A 133 35.35 -7.62 -19.16
CA THR A 133 36.48 -8.38 -18.60
C THR A 133 36.46 -8.29 -17.08
N ALA A 134 36.85 -9.38 -16.39
CA ALA A 134 36.95 -9.40 -14.94
C ALA A 134 37.90 -8.31 -14.44
N THR A 135 37.53 -7.63 -13.35
CA THR A 135 38.31 -6.55 -12.76
C THR A 135 38.13 -6.55 -11.24
N THR A 136 39.13 -6.05 -10.51
CA THR A 136 39.07 -5.78 -9.07
C THR A 136 38.68 -4.33 -8.77
N LYS A 137 38.58 -3.47 -9.79
CA LYS A 137 38.22 -2.06 -9.65
C LYS A 137 36.75 -1.96 -9.17
N PRO A 138 36.49 -1.41 -7.97
CA PRO A 138 35.12 -1.25 -7.49
C PRO A 138 34.44 -0.06 -8.18
N ILE A 139 33.10 -0.05 -8.18
CA ILE A 139 32.35 1.15 -8.56
C ILE A 139 32.70 2.27 -7.57
N PRO A 140 33.03 3.48 -8.03
CA PRO A 140 33.41 4.59 -7.15
C PRO A 140 32.19 5.18 -6.44
N ILE A 141 31.70 4.50 -5.40
CA ILE A 141 30.49 4.88 -4.63
C ILE A 141 30.61 6.29 -4.03
N GLU A 142 31.80 6.72 -3.62
CA GLU A 142 32.01 8.07 -3.08
C GLU A 142 31.69 9.17 -4.09
N LEU A 143 31.96 8.94 -5.37
CA LEU A 143 31.60 9.85 -6.45
C LEU A 143 30.08 9.92 -6.68
N LEU A 144 29.35 8.86 -6.30
CA LEU A 144 27.89 8.77 -6.42
C LEU A 144 27.14 9.32 -5.20
N LYS A 145 27.82 9.48 -4.06
CA LYS A 145 27.30 10.14 -2.85
C LYS A 145 27.33 11.66 -2.94
N ARG A 146 28.13 12.21 -3.86
CA ARG A 146 28.18 13.66 -4.12
C ARG A 146 26.81 14.16 -4.59
N PRO A 147 26.37 15.35 -4.15
CA PRO A 147 25.10 15.94 -4.56
C PRO A 147 25.21 16.59 -5.95
N ASP A 148 25.61 15.81 -6.96
CA ASP A 148 25.65 16.27 -8.35
C ASP A 148 24.22 16.36 -8.91
N PRO A 149 23.90 17.34 -9.77
CA PRO A 149 22.56 17.49 -10.33
C PRO A 149 22.16 16.26 -11.15
N ILE A 150 20.95 15.75 -10.91
CA ILE A 150 20.41 14.61 -11.66
C ILE A 150 19.77 15.17 -12.93
N LEU A 151 20.40 14.93 -14.07
CA LEU A 151 19.92 15.34 -15.39
C LEU A 151 18.76 14.45 -15.86
N PHE A 152 18.79 13.17 -15.49
CA PHE A 152 17.76 12.21 -15.83
C PHE A 152 17.64 11.14 -14.74
N TYR A 153 16.40 10.81 -14.42
CA TYR A 153 16.05 9.72 -13.51
C TYR A 153 14.87 8.96 -14.08
N ASP A 154 14.94 7.63 -14.00
CA ASP A 154 13.76 6.79 -14.21
C ASP A 154 13.81 5.54 -13.34
N ASP A 155 12.63 4.99 -13.07
CA ASP A 155 12.38 3.76 -12.32
C ASP A 155 11.43 2.90 -13.14
N VAL A 156 11.97 1.84 -13.74
CA VAL A 156 11.29 0.97 -14.71
C VAL A 156 11.12 -0.42 -14.13
N ILE A 157 9.88 -0.80 -13.85
CA ILE A 157 9.53 -2.15 -13.38
C ILE A 157 9.43 -3.07 -14.60
N LEU A 158 10.08 -4.23 -14.55
CA LEU A 158 10.08 -5.23 -15.63
C LEU A 158 9.04 -6.33 -15.36
N TYR A 159 8.99 -6.86 -14.14
CA TYR A 159 7.93 -7.78 -13.72
C TYR A 159 7.74 -7.81 -12.20
N GLU A 160 6.53 -8.17 -11.78
CA GLU A 160 6.13 -8.40 -10.40
C GLU A 160 5.26 -9.67 -10.29
N ASP A 161 5.34 -10.38 -9.16
CA ASP A 161 4.51 -11.52 -8.82
C ASP A 161 4.25 -11.57 -7.31
N GLU A 162 3.06 -11.96 -6.89
CA GLU A 162 2.69 -12.09 -5.47
C GLU A 162 2.92 -13.51 -4.91
N LEU A 163 3.53 -14.40 -5.70
CA LEU A 163 3.86 -15.78 -5.32
C LEU A 163 2.63 -16.54 -4.77
N ALA A 164 1.46 -16.30 -5.37
CA ALA A 164 0.16 -16.78 -4.90
C ALA A 164 -0.11 -16.40 -3.44
N ASP A 165 0.04 -15.11 -3.09
CA ASP A 165 -0.14 -14.52 -1.76
C ASP A 165 0.86 -15.00 -0.68
N ASN A 166 1.94 -15.69 -1.06
CA ASN A 166 2.96 -16.17 -0.13
C ASN A 166 4.19 -15.26 -0.06
N GLY A 167 4.16 -14.11 -0.72
CA GLY A 167 5.27 -13.17 -0.71
C GLY A 167 5.21 -12.17 -1.85
N ILE A 168 6.38 -11.75 -2.31
CA ILE A 168 6.51 -10.89 -3.47
C ILE A 168 7.84 -11.14 -4.17
N THR A 169 7.80 -11.17 -5.51
CA THR A 169 8.96 -11.05 -6.37
C THR A 169 8.80 -9.80 -7.24
N MET A 170 9.87 -9.03 -7.40
CA MET A 170 9.91 -7.84 -8.25
C MET A 170 11.27 -7.70 -8.92
N PHE A 171 11.28 -7.44 -10.22
CA PHE A 171 12.48 -7.03 -10.97
C PHE A 171 12.31 -5.63 -11.53
N SER A 172 13.15 -4.69 -11.10
CA SER A 172 13.09 -3.27 -11.47
C SER A 172 14.46 -2.70 -11.79
N CYS A 173 14.49 -1.70 -12.67
CA CYS A 173 15.68 -0.98 -13.10
C CYS A 173 15.56 0.51 -12.76
N LYS A 174 16.45 1.01 -11.90
CA LYS A 174 16.55 2.43 -11.56
C LYS A 174 17.79 3.03 -12.20
N ILE A 175 17.66 4.14 -12.90
CA ILE A 175 18.78 4.83 -13.54
C ILE A 175 18.87 6.28 -13.07
N ARG A 176 20.09 6.73 -12.76
CA ARG A 176 20.42 8.12 -12.45
C ARG A 176 21.55 8.58 -13.37
N VAL A 177 21.34 9.68 -14.08
CA VAL A 177 22.32 10.29 -14.97
C VAL A 177 22.71 11.66 -14.43
N MET A 178 24.00 11.86 -14.25
CA MET A 178 24.65 13.10 -13.81
C MET A 178 25.53 13.64 -14.95
N PRO A 179 26.07 14.88 -14.88
CA PRO A 179 26.82 15.47 -16.00
C PRO A 179 28.06 14.69 -16.48
N SER A 180 28.74 13.96 -15.58
CA SER A 180 29.97 13.20 -15.90
C SER A 180 29.82 11.68 -15.76
N ARG A 181 28.68 11.18 -15.29
CA ARG A 181 28.51 9.75 -15.00
C ARG A 181 27.05 9.34 -14.98
N LEU A 182 26.79 8.04 -15.12
CA LEU A 182 25.51 7.44 -14.77
C LEU A 182 25.69 6.22 -13.86
N LEU A 183 24.63 5.89 -13.13
CA LEU A 183 24.48 4.63 -12.43
C LEU A 183 23.11 4.03 -12.73
N LEU A 184 23.10 2.79 -13.20
CA LEU A 184 21.93 1.94 -13.29
C LEU A 184 22.01 0.85 -12.21
N LEU A 185 20.90 0.60 -11.52
CA LEU A 185 20.70 -0.51 -10.61
C LEU A 185 19.49 -1.32 -11.11
N ALA A 186 19.76 -2.50 -11.67
CA ALA A 186 18.76 -3.53 -11.88
C ALA A 186 18.72 -4.41 -10.63
N ARG A 187 17.58 -4.49 -9.97
CA ARG A 187 17.39 -5.24 -8.73
C ARG A 187 16.26 -6.24 -8.88
N PHE A 188 16.60 -7.50 -8.72
CA PHE A 188 15.67 -8.56 -8.39
C PHE A 188 15.56 -8.62 -6.87
N PHE A 189 14.34 -8.45 -6.38
CA PHE A 189 14.00 -8.60 -4.97
C PHE A 189 12.92 -9.66 -4.85
N MET A 190 13.14 -10.61 -3.95
CA MET A 190 12.14 -11.58 -3.58
C MET A 190 12.07 -11.68 -2.05
N ARG A 191 10.85 -11.72 -1.54
CA ARG A 191 10.53 -12.10 -0.18
C ARG A 191 9.54 -13.24 -0.25
N LEU A 192 9.90 -14.38 0.32
CA LEU A 192 8.99 -15.48 0.56
C LEU A 192 8.67 -15.48 2.06
N ASP A 193 7.40 -15.26 2.39
CA ASP A 193 6.98 -14.98 3.77
C ASP A 193 7.31 -16.15 4.69
N ASN A 194 7.92 -15.84 5.83
CA ASN A 194 8.42 -16.82 6.82
C ASN A 194 9.47 -17.81 6.27
N VAL A 195 10.03 -17.57 5.09
CA VAL A 195 11.07 -18.44 4.51
C VAL A 195 12.37 -17.66 4.34
N LEU A 196 12.45 -16.75 3.37
CA LEU A 196 13.69 -16.04 3.08
C LEU A 196 13.49 -14.74 2.29
N PHE A 197 14.55 -13.94 2.28
CA PHE A 197 14.76 -12.81 1.40
C PHE A 197 15.86 -13.15 0.41
N ARG A 198 15.66 -12.80 -0.85
CA ARG A 198 16.63 -12.97 -1.94
C ARG A 198 16.78 -11.67 -2.71
N LEU A 199 18.03 -11.29 -2.95
CA LEU A 199 18.41 -10.10 -3.70
C LEU A 199 19.41 -10.49 -4.78
N ARG A 200 19.19 -10.03 -6.01
CA ARG A 200 20.16 -10.05 -7.10
C ARG A 200 20.26 -8.64 -7.66
N ASP A 201 21.39 -7.99 -7.41
CA ASP A 201 21.67 -6.61 -7.82
C ASP A 201 22.67 -6.63 -8.97
N THR A 202 22.32 -6.03 -10.10
CA THR A 202 23.25 -5.69 -11.18
C THR A 202 23.39 -4.17 -11.23
N ARG A 203 24.59 -3.66 -10.95
CA ARG A 203 24.94 -2.25 -11.08
C ARG A 203 25.74 -2.03 -12.35
N VAL A 204 25.37 -1.03 -13.14
CA VAL A 204 26.14 -0.56 -14.29
C VAL A 204 26.51 0.90 -14.05
N TYR A 205 27.80 1.15 -13.88
CA TYR A 205 28.38 2.49 -13.79
C TYR A 205 29.02 2.84 -15.12
N VAL A 206 28.75 4.04 -15.64
CA VAL A 206 29.48 4.59 -16.79
C VAL A 206 30.10 5.92 -16.35
N ASP A 207 31.41 6.03 -16.55
CA ASP A 207 32.10 7.31 -16.52
C ASP A 207 32.15 7.87 -17.94
N PHE A 208 31.55 9.04 -18.15
CA PHE A 208 31.48 9.65 -19.47
C PHE A 208 32.79 10.28 -19.90
N ASP A 209 33.63 10.68 -18.95
CA ASP A 209 34.91 11.34 -19.24
C ASP A 209 35.98 10.30 -19.55
N ASP A 210 36.05 9.23 -18.76
CA ASP A 210 37.04 8.14 -18.95
C ASP A 210 36.58 7.08 -19.96
N MET A 211 35.34 7.14 -20.44
CA MET A 211 34.72 6.12 -21.31
C MET A 211 34.78 4.71 -20.71
N GLU A 212 34.74 4.62 -19.38
CA GLU A 212 34.85 3.38 -18.63
C GLU A 212 33.48 2.90 -18.15
N ILE A 213 33.24 1.60 -18.29
CA ILE A 213 31.97 0.96 -17.93
C ILE A 213 32.24 -0.19 -16.98
N ILE A 214 31.73 -0.08 -15.76
CA ILE A 214 31.89 -1.09 -14.71
C ILE A 214 30.54 -1.72 -14.46
N ARG A 215 30.48 -3.06 -14.60
CA ARG A 215 29.31 -3.85 -14.20
C ARG A 215 29.65 -4.69 -12.98
N GLU A 216 28.89 -4.49 -11.90
CA GLU A 216 28.99 -5.26 -10.68
C GLU A 216 27.72 -6.09 -10.50
N TYR A 217 27.87 -7.38 -10.20
CA TYR A 217 26.76 -8.26 -9.83
C TYR A 217 26.92 -8.71 -8.37
N GLN A 218 25.84 -8.62 -7.60
CA GLN A 218 25.80 -9.08 -6.21
C GLN A 218 24.59 -9.98 -5.99
N SER A 219 24.85 -11.15 -5.43
CA SER A 219 23.83 -12.09 -5.00
C SER A 219 23.83 -12.15 -3.47
N ARG A 220 22.67 -11.90 -2.85
CA ARG A 220 22.48 -11.99 -1.40
C ARG A 220 21.23 -12.79 -1.08
N GLU A 221 21.30 -13.56 -0.01
CA GLU A 221 20.20 -14.37 0.47
C GLU A 221 20.26 -14.44 1.99
N CYS A 222 19.11 -14.40 2.65
CA CYS A 222 19.02 -14.46 4.10
C CYS A 222 17.68 -15.06 4.52
N GLU A 223 17.69 -15.89 5.55
CA GLU A 223 16.45 -16.46 6.11
C GLU A 223 15.57 -15.38 6.73
N TYR A 224 14.25 -15.57 6.66
CA TYR A 224 13.29 -14.60 7.14
C TYR A 224 13.46 -14.33 8.64
N GLU A 225 13.66 -15.39 9.42
CA GLU A 225 13.86 -15.33 10.88
C GLU A 225 15.12 -14.53 11.25
N ALA A 226 16.20 -14.68 10.49
CA ALA A 226 17.44 -13.93 10.73
C ALA A 226 17.24 -12.42 10.53
N VAL A 227 16.51 -12.02 9.49
CA VAL A 227 16.15 -10.61 9.25
C VAL A 227 15.21 -10.09 10.36
N GLN A 228 14.26 -10.91 10.80
CA GLN A 228 13.34 -10.56 11.88
C GLN A 228 14.09 -10.34 13.20
N ALA A 229 14.99 -11.25 13.58
CA ALA A 229 15.83 -11.14 14.77
C ALA A 229 16.72 -9.89 14.72
N TYR A 230 17.33 -9.61 13.56
CA TYR A 230 18.11 -8.39 13.37
C TYR A 230 17.27 -7.12 13.58
N ASN A 231 16.07 -7.06 13.00
CA ASN A 231 15.17 -5.92 13.20
C ASN A 231 14.74 -5.75 14.66
N GLN A 232 14.44 -6.84 15.38
CA GLN A 232 14.14 -6.80 16.81
C GLN A 232 15.33 -6.27 17.63
N SER A 233 16.55 -6.69 17.29
CA SER A 233 17.77 -6.21 17.97
C SER A 233 18.01 -4.71 17.76
N LEU A 234 17.76 -4.20 16.55
CA LEU A 234 17.85 -2.76 16.25
C LEU A 234 16.83 -1.95 17.03
N LEU A 235 15.57 -2.42 17.08
CA LEU A 235 14.50 -1.77 17.84
C LEU A 235 14.84 -1.69 19.34
N THR A 236 15.46 -2.74 19.88
CA THR A 236 15.90 -2.80 21.29
C THR A 236 17.05 -1.82 21.55
N SER A 237 18.01 -1.71 20.63
CA SER A 237 19.15 -0.78 20.72
C SER A 237 18.74 0.70 20.62
N ILE A 238 17.74 1.01 19.77
CA ILE A 238 17.18 2.37 19.67
C ILE A 238 16.46 2.77 20.97
N HIS A 239 15.80 1.83 21.66
CA HIS A 239 15.17 2.10 22.95
C HIS A 239 16.18 2.29 24.09
N ALA A 240 17.33 1.60 24.03
CA ALA A 240 18.39 1.70 25.04
C ALA A 240 19.24 2.98 24.92
N SER A 241 19.22 3.68 23.78
CA SER A 241 20.11 4.81 23.48
C SER A 241 19.51 6.20 23.71
N LYS A 242 18.34 6.32 24.38
CA LYS A 242 17.87 7.64 24.84
C LYS A 242 18.79 8.17 25.95
N PRO A 243 19.46 9.33 25.78
CA PRO A 243 20.27 9.91 26.84
C PRO A 243 19.38 10.42 27.98
N SER A 244 19.74 10.05 29.20
CA SER A 244 19.20 10.67 30.42
C SER A 244 19.67 12.12 30.49
N VAL A 245 18.82 13.04 30.05
CA VAL A 245 19.06 14.47 30.27
C VAL A 245 18.88 14.76 31.75
N SER A 246 19.99 14.87 32.48
CA SER A 246 20.01 15.35 33.86
C SER A 246 19.84 16.87 33.86
N HIS A 247 18.60 17.36 33.93
CA HIS A 247 18.37 18.75 34.30
C HIS A 247 18.52 18.91 35.81
N ARG A 248 19.68 19.45 36.21
CA ARG A 248 19.92 19.99 37.54
C ARG A 248 19.20 21.35 37.60
N CYS A 249 18.01 21.40 38.21
CA CYS A 249 17.34 22.67 38.51
C CYS A 249 17.22 22.84 40.02
N THR A 250 17.87 23.89 40.51
CA THR A 250 17.93 24.33 41.90
C THR A 250 16.57 24.79 42.39
N SER A 251 16.27 24.37 43.61
CA SER A 251 15.09 24.67 44.42
C SER A 251 14.79 26.16 44.58
N HIS A 252 13.55 26.56 44.28
CA HIS A 252 12.84 27.54 45.10
C HIS A 252 11.38 27.11 45.29
N GLN A 253 10.94 27.27 46.53
CA GLN A 253 9.71 26.78 47.15
C GLN A 253 8.44 27.28 46.46
N GLN A 254 7.46 26.38 46.29
CA GLN A 254 6.06 26.65 46.61
C GLN A 254 5.34 25.31 46.90
N GLN A 255 4.42 25.39 47.87
CA GLN A 255 3.81 24.32 48.64
C GLN A 255 2.94 23.34 47.82
N PRO A 256 2.66 22.13 48.37
CA PRO A 256 1.95 21.09 47.65
C PRO A 256 0.42 21.28 47.72
N LEU A 257 -0.22 21.51 46.58
CA LEU A 257 -1.63 21.15 46.40
C LEU A 257 -1.71 19.65 46.08
N ALA A 258 -1.64 18.84 47.13
CA ALA A 258 -1.96 17.43 47.07
C ALA A 258 -3.48 17.25 47.09
N SER A 259 -4.11 17.08 45.92
CA SER A 259 -5.29 16.22 45.76
C SER A 259 -5.67 16.10 44.29
N CYS A 260 -6.05 14.89 43.90
CA CYS A 260 -6.72 14.53 42.64
C CYS A 260 -5.81 14.33 41.42
N PHE A 261 -5.01 13.27 41.40
CA PHE A 261 -4.92 12.30 40.30
C PHE A 261 -4.17 11.06 40.79
N ALA A 262 -4.77 10.37 41.77
CA ALA A 262 -4.47 8.96 41.95
C ALA A 262 -5.10 8.22 40.77
N LEU A 263 -4.27 7.64 39.89
CA LEU A 263 -4.70 6.61 38.96
C LEU A 263 -5.36 5.49 39.78
N PRO A 264 -6.64 5.16 39.56
CA PRO A 264 -7.19 3.97 40.17
C PRO A 264 -6.48 2.76 39.58
N SER A 265 -5.74 2.07 40.44
CA SER A 265 -5.39 0.66 40.32
C SER A 265 -6.51 -0.12 39.63
N GLN A 266 -6.13 -0.93 38.64
CA GLN A 266 -6.90 -2.03 38.01
C GLN A 266 -8.33 -2.17 38.54
N SER A 267 -9.25 -1.42 37.94
CA SER A 267 -10.68 -1.71 38.11
C SER A 267 -10.94 -3.05 37.41
N ARG A 268 -11.14 -4.11 38.19
CA ARG A 268 -11.83 -5.33 37.74
C ARG A 268 -13.22 -4.91 37.28
N ARG A 269 -13.38 -4.58 36.00
CA ARG A 269 -14.66 -4.21 35.41
C ARG A 269 -15.36 -5.49 34.94
N ASN A 270 -16.60 -5.66 35.37
CA ASN A 270 -17.40 -6.83 35.08
C ASN A 270 -17.80 -6.85 33.61
N SER A 271 -17.09 -7.64 32.81
CA SER A 271 -17.55 -8.10 31.49
C SER A 271 -18.87 -8.87 31.64
N SER A 272 -19.77 -8.77 30.67
CA SER A 272 -20.94 -9.66 30.62
C SER A 272 -20.49 -11.14 30.63
N GLN A 273 -21.24 -12.02 31.31
CA GLN A 273 -20.88 -13.45 31.43
C GLN A 273 -20.73 -14.13 30.06
N LEU A 274 -21.46 -13.65 29.04
CA LEU A 274 -21.36 -14.10 27.64
C LEU A 274 -20.04 -13.67 26.97
N ALA A 275 -19.52 -12.48 27.26
CA ALA A 275 -18.25 -11.98 26.70
C ALA A 275 -17.01 -12.70 27.28
N ARG A 276 -17.08 -13.18 28.53
CA ARG A 276 -15.99 -13.94 29.18
C ARG A 276 -15.82 -15.36 28.64
N ALA A 277 -16.87 -15.94 28.06
CA ALA A 277 -16.84 -17.31 27.56
C ALA A 277 -16.28 -17.45 26.12
N ILE A 278 -16.07 -16.33 25.41
CA ILE A 278 -15.75 -16.31 23.98
C ILE A 278 -14.37 -15.66 23.70
N GLY A 279 -13.69 -15.11 24.71
CA GLY A 279 -12.39 -14.46 24.53
C GLY A 279 -11.24 -15.46 24.31
N PRO A 280 -10.52 -15.44 23.18
CA PRO A 280 -9.36 -16.30 22.96
C PRO A 280 -8.17 -15.88 23.84
N ARG A 281 -7.27 -16.83 24.12
CA ARG A 281 -5.97 -16.53 24.72
C ARG A 281 -5.06 -15.90 23.65
N PRO A 282 -4.29 -14.85 23.98
CA PRO A 282 -3.36 -14.22 23.03
C PRO A 282 -2.37 -15.23 22.43
N GLY A 283 -2.17 -15.17 21.10
CA GLY A 283 -1.18 -15.93 20.34
C GLY A 283 -1.62 -17.28 19.78
N THR A 284 -2.93 -17.58 19.71
CA THR A 284 -3.42 -18.89 19.21
C THR A 284 -4.06 -18.79 17.81
N SER A 285 -4.04 -19.86 17.02
CA SER A 285 -4.70 -19.92 15.69
C SER A 285 -6.22 -19.66 15.75
N ALA A 286 -6.84 -19.94 16.89
CA ALA A 286 -8.24 -19.59 17.17
C ALA A 286 -8.46 -18.07 17.32
N GLU A 287 -7.46 -17.30 17.76
CA GLU A 287 -7.52 -15.84 17.82
C GLU A 287 -7.66 -15.23 16.42
N THR A 288 -6.93 -15.73 15.43
CA THR A 288 -6.96 -15.18 14.06
C THR A 288 -8.34 -15.31 13.40
N TYR A 289 -9.01 -16.46 13.55
CA TYR A 289 -10.35 -16.69 12.97
C TYR A 289 -11.44 -15.87 13.69
N VAL A 290 -11.36 -15.79 15.02
CA VAL A 290 -12.27 -14.96 15.82
C VAL A 290 -12.03 -13.47 15.54
N ALA A 291 -10.77 -13.04 15.43
CA ALA A 291 -10.40 -11.67 15.08
C ALA A 291 -10.87 -11.30 13.68
N TYR A 292 -10.77 -12.19 12.70
CA TYR A 292 -11.30 -11.96 11.35
C TYR A 292 -12.81 -11.69 11.35
N GLY A 293 -13.60 -12.55 12.01
CA GLY A 293 -15.06 -12.36 12.10
C GLY A 293 -15.48 -11.13 12.93
N MET A 294 -14.72 -10.81 13.99
CA MET A 294 -14.95 -9.60 14.79
C MET A 294 -14.64 -8.33 13.99
N THR A 295 -13.48 -8.28 13.33
CA THR A 295 -13.06 -7.15 12.49
C THR A 295 -13.97 -6.94 11.29
N GLN A 296 -14.57 -8.01 10.75
CA GLN A 296 -15.59 -7.88 9.71
C GLN A 296 -16.78 -7.05 10.22
N LYS A 297 -17.31 -7.37 11.40
CA LYS A 297 -18.44 -6.62 11.98
C LYS A 297 -18.06 -5.17 12.34
N LEU A 298 -16.85 -4.97 12.82
CA LEU A 298 -16.31 -3.62 13.09
C LEU A 298 -16.23 -2.80 11.80
N PHE A 299 -15.71 -3.41 10.73
CA PHE A 299 -15.64 -2.79 9.41
C PHE A 299 -17.04 -2.49 8.84
N GLU A 300 -17.98 -3.45 8.93
CA GLU A 300 -19.35 -3.25 8.49
C GLU A 300 -20.01 -2.05 9.20
N ALA A 301 -19.77 -1.87 10.50
CA ALA A 301 -20.24 -0.70 11.25
C ALA A 301 -19.62 0.62 10.77
N CYS A 302 -18.35 0.61 10.33
CA CYS A 302 -17.70 1.77 9.73
C CYS A 302 -18.27 2.10 8.35
N SER A 303 -18.36 1.08 7.48
CA SER A 303 -18.78 1.21 6.07
C SER A 303 -20.24 1.67 5.94
N ARG A 304 -21.11 1.26 6.88
CA ARG A 304 -22.54 1.62 6.90
C ARG A 304 -22.79 3.11 7.07
N GLN A 305 -21.86 3.86 7.67
CA GLN A 305 -22.06 5.27 8.00
C GLN A 305 -22.23 6.17 6.78
N ALA A 306 -21.64 5.79 5.64
CA ALA A 306 -21.79 6.49 4.38
C ALA A 306 -22.20 5.53 3.26
N ASP A 307 -23.03 4.53 3.56
CA ASP A 307 -23.51 3.63 2.52
C ASP A 307 -24.40 4.40 1.52
N TYR A 308 -24.38 3.94 0.27
CA TYR A 308 -25.12 4.55 -0.84
C TYR A 308 -25.50 3.50 -1.87
N LYS A 309 -26.54 3.81 -2.64
CA LYS A 309 -27.04 2.96 -3.73
C LYS A 309 -27.04 3.77 -5.03
N ILE A 310 -26.97 3.07 -6.16
CA ILE A 310 -27.16 3.68 -7.49
C ILE A 310 -28.38 3.01 -8.13
N PRO A 311 -29.60 3.55 -7.93
CA PRO A 311 -30.84 2.93 -8.41
C PRO A 311 -30.87 2.67 -9.92
N GLN A 312 -30.16 3.50 -10.69
CA GLN A 312 -30.08 3.43 -12.15
C GLN A 312 -29.45 2.12 -12.64
N LEU A 313 -28.62 1.45 -11.83
CA LEU A 313 -28.02 0.16 -12.21
C LEU A 313 -29.06 -0.95 -12.37
N SER A 314 -30.21 -0.85 -11.70
CA SER A 314 -31.32 -1.81 -11.84
C SER A 314 -32.23 -1.53 -13.04
N GLN A 315 -32.04 -0.40 -13.73
CA GLN A 315 -32.86 0.01 -14.88
C GLN A 315 -32.09 -0.22 -16.19
N LYS A 316 -32.67 -1.00 -17.11
CA LYS A 316 -32.05 -1.26 -18.43
C LYS A 316 -31.86 0.05 -19.21
N GLY A 317 -30.60 0.38 -19.52
CA GLY A 317 -30.23 1.53 -20.35
C GLY A 317 -30.22 2.88 -19.64
N ALA A 318 -30.42 2.92 -18.31
CA ALA A 318 -30.31 4.17 -17.56
C ALA A 318 -28.84 4.58 -17.40
N GLN A 319 -28.53 5.85 -17.64
CA GLN A 319 -27.21 6.41 -17.37
C GLN A 319 -27.09 6.77 -15.89
N VAL A 320 -25.95 6.41 -15.30
CA VAL A 320 -25.62 6.81 -13.92
C VAL A 320 -25.34 8.32 -13.92
N PRO A 321 -26.02 9.11 -13.07
CA PRO A 321 -25.74 10.54 -12.97
C PRO A 321 -24.30 10.75 -12.51
N LYS A 322 -23.66 11.81 -13.00
CA LYS A 322 -22.28 12.15 -12.65
C LYS A 322 -22.19 13.54 -12.03
N THR A 323 -21.25 13.72 -11.10
CA THR A 323 -20.89 15.04 -10.59
C THR A 323 -20.15 15.85 -11.66
N SER A 324 -19.95 17.15 -11.42
CA SER A 324 -19.14 18.02 -12.29
C SER A 324 -17.69 17.53 -12.45
N ALA A 325 -17.18 16.77 -11.48
CA ALA A 325 -15.87 16.13 -11.52
C ALA A 325 -15.86 14.75 -12.20
N GLY A 326 -17.01 14.29 -12.73
CA GLY A 326 -17.14 13.00 -13.44
C GLY A 326 -17.34 11.77 -12.55
N GLU A 327 -17.51 11.94 -11.24
CA GLU A 327 -17.77 10.84 -10.29
C GLU A 327 -19.22 10.39 -10.39
N ASP A 328 -19.45 9.07 -10.32
CA ASP A 328 -20.82 8.53 -10.27
C ASP A 328 -21.52 8.96 -8.98
N LEU A 329 -22.75 9.43 -9.15
CA LEU A 329 -23.60 9.95 -8.11
C LEU A 329 -24.68 8.92 -7.75
N GLY A 330 -24.71 8.53 -6.48
CA GLY A 330 -25.73 7.66 -5.92
C GLY A 330 -26.81 8.40 -5.13
N VAL A 331 -27.48 7.64 -4.28
CA VAL A 331 -28.43 8.09 -3.26
C VAL A 331 -27.99 7.47 -1.94
N GLY A 332 -27.77 8.31 -0.93
CA GLY A 332 -27.41 7.91 0.42
C GLY A 332 -28.34 8.56 1.43
N GLU A 333 -28.45 7.96 2.61
CA GLU A 333 -29.32 8.40 3.71
C GLU A 333 -28.48 8.71 4.96
N GLY A 334 -29.00 9.57 5.84
CA GLY A 334 -28.40 9.88 7.12
C GLY A 334 -27.60 11.18 7.15
N TRP A 335 -27.14 11.55 8.35
CA TRP A 335 -26.63 12.90 8.65
C TRP A 335 -25.42 13.34 7.83
N TRP A 336 -24.57 12.39 7.39
CA TRP A 336 -23.44 12.70 6.50
C TRP A 336 -23.91 13.31 5.17
N TYR A 337 -25.06 12.89 4.67
CA TYR A 337 -25.64 13.39 3.42
C TYR A 337 -26.67 14.50 3.66
N GLU A 338 -27.57 14.31 4.62
CA GLU A 338 -28.71 15.19 4.86
C GLU A 338 -28.33 16.47 5.62
N GLU A 339 -27.47 16.37 6.64
CA GLU A 339 -27.09 17.52 7.46
C GLU A 339 -25.79 18.18 6.96
N LEU A 340 -24.76 17.37 6.73
CA LEU A 340 -23.48 17.88 6.25
C LEU A 340 -23.51 18.22 4.75
N GLY A 341 -24.45 17.66 3.98
CA GLY A 341 -24.57 17.92 2.55
C GLY A 341 -23.46 17.30 1.72
N LEU A 342 -22.83 16.23 2.20
CA LEU A 342 -21.86 15.48 1.40
C LEU A 342 -22.59 14.79 0.24
N VAL A 343 -21.85 14.54 -0.84
CA VAL A 343 -22.41 13.90 -2.03
C VAL A 343 -22.22 12.39 -1.94
N PRO A 344 -23.24 11.55 -2.17
CA PRO A 344 -23.12 10.09 -2.12
C PRO A 344 -22.33 9.55 -3.33
N THR A 345 -21.00 9.59 -3.23
CA THR A 345 -20.06 9.03 -4.21
C THR A 345 -19.14 8.01 -3.56
N PHE A 346 -18.45 7.22 -4.38
CA PHE A 346 -17.41 6.30 -3.92
C PHE A 346 -16.34 6.99 -3.08
N SER A 347 -15.93 8.20 -3.47
CA SER A 347 -14.95 8.99 -2.74
C SER A 347 -15.45 9.41 -1.36
N THR A 348 -16.72 9.79 -1.23
CA THR A 348 -17.29 10.15 0.07
C THR A 348 -17.40 8.92 0.96
N TRP A 349 -17.89 7.80 0.43
CA TRP A 349 -17.95 6.54 1.16
C TRP A 349 -16.57 6.12 1.68
N SER A 350 -15.53 6.15 0.83
CA SER A 350 -14.18 5.73 1.25
C SER A 350 -13.62 6.62 2.35
N GLN A 351 -13.76 7.95 2.24
CA GLN A 351 -13.21 8.89 3.22
C GLN A 351 -13.98 8.87 4.55
N VAL A 352 -15.30 8.74 4.53
CA VAL A 352 -16.09 8.55 5.77
C VAL A 352 -15.79 7.19 6.40
N THR A 353 -15.63 6.13 5.60
CA THR A 353 -15.23 4.81 6.11
C THR A 353 -13.84 4.86 6.75
N PHE A 354 -12.87 5.54 6.12
CA PHE A 354 -11.55 5.77 6.70
C PHE A 354 -11.61 6.55 8.01
N LEU A 355 -12.48 7.56 8.13
CA LEU A 355 -12.66 8.29 9.38
C LEU A 355 -13.08 7.34 10.52
N HIS A 356 -14.05 6.46 10.30
CA HIS A 356 -14.49 5.52 11.33
C HIS A 356 -13.46 4.42 11.61
N MET A 357 -12.81 3.88 10.57
CA MET A 357 -11.70 2.95 10.73
C MET A 357 -10.56 3.59 11.52
N TYR A 358 -10.29 4.89 11.34
CA TYR A 358 -9.29 5.62 12.12
C TYR A 358 -9.69 5.68 13.60
N LEU A 359 -10.94 6.04 13.91
CA LEU A 359 -11.43 6.11 15.29
C LEU A 359 -11.29 4.74 16.00
N LEU A 360 -11.61 3.65 15.30
CA LEU A 360 -11.35 2.29 15.81
C LEU A 360 -9.86 2.01 15.97
N THR A 361 -9.05 2.36 14.97
CA THR A 361 -7.59 2.16 15.01
C THR A 361 -6.98 2.83 16.24
N VAL A 362 -7.39 4.06 16.57
CA VAL A 362 -6.94 4.76 17.79
C VAL A 362 -7.29 3.96 19.05
N ARG A 363 -8.50 3.40 19.14
CA ARG A 363 -8.91 2.55 20.27
C ARG A 363 -8.17 1.22 20.31
N LEU A 364 -7.91 0.61 19.15
CA LEU A 364 -7.20 -0.66 19.02
C LEU A 364 -5.71 -0.50 19.38
N ARG A 365 -5.11 0.68 19.21
CA ARG A 365 -3.74 0.97 19.67
C ARG A 365 -3.58 0.88 21.19
N ALA A 366 -4.68 0.95 21.94
CA ALA A 366 -4.69 0.77 23.39
C ALA A 366 -4.90 -0.70 23.82
N LEU A 367 -4.89 -1.66 22.90
CA LEU A 367 -4.91 -3.08 23.23
C LEU A 367 -3.63 -3.50 23.97
N PRO A 368 -3.71 -4.47 24.89
CA PRO A 368 -2.56 -4.89 25.70
C PRO A 368 -1.48 -5.63 24.89
N SER A 369 -1.85 -6.22 23.75
CA SER A 369 -0.95 -6.97 22.87
C SER A 369 -0.76 -6.24 21.55
N HIS A 370 0.51 -6.02 21.18
CA HIS A 370 0.89 -5.43 19.91
C HIS A 370 0.51 -6.34 18.72
N ASP A 371 0.60 -7.67 18.89
CA ASP A 371 0.27 -8.64 17.85
C ASP A 371 -1.23 -8.64 17.53
N SER A 372 -2.07 -8.46 18.56
CA SER A 372 -3.51 -8.31 18.39
C SER A 372 -3.83 -6.99 17.65
N LEU A 373 -3.16 -5.87 17.97
CA LEU A 373 -3.29 -4.64 17.19
C LEU A 373 -2.93 -4.85 15.72
N GLN A 374 -1.81 -5.51 15.42
CA GLN A 374 -1.37 -5.75 14.05
C GLN A 374 -2.37 -6.62 13.28
N THR A 375 -2.87 -7.67 13.92
CA THR A 375 -3.87 -8.57 13.35
C THR A 375 -5.18 -7.84 13.05
N TYR A 376 -5.70 -7.06 13.99
CA TYR A 376 -6.93 -6.30 13.80
C TYR A 376 -6.77 -5.22 12.72
N SER A 377 -5.63 -4.51 12.72
CA SER A 377 -5.35 -3.47 11.72
C SER A 377 -5.24 -4.05 10.32
N ARG A 378 -4.60 -5.21 10.16
CA ARG A 378 -4.52 -5.94 8.88
C ARG A 378 -5.90 -6.33 8.40
N HIS A 379 -6.69 -7.02 9.22
CA HIS A 379 -8.01 -7.46 8.78
C HIS A 379 -8.97 -6.31 8.49
N LEU A 380 -8.91 -5.20 9.24
CA LEU A 380 -9.72 -4.01 8.93
C LEU A 380 -9.43 -3.45 7.53
N ILE A 381 -8.16 -3.40 7.11
CA ILE A 381 -7.81 -2.92 5.78
C ILE A 381 -8.11 -3.95 4.69
N ASP A 382 -8.00 -5.25 4.98
CA ASP A 382 -8.40 -6.34 4.07
C ASP A 382 -9.92 -6.25 3.77
N HIS A 383 -10.75 -6.13 4.82
CA HIS A 383 -12.20 -5.98 4.68
C HIS A 383 -12.58 -4.73 3.87
N PHE A 384 -11.90 -3.60 4.13
CA PHE A 384 -12.07 -2.39 3.34
C PHE A 384 -11.72 -2.63 1.86
N SER A 385 -10.59 -3.28 1.59
CA SER A 385 -10.11 -3.51 0.22
C SER A 385 -11.09 -4.39 -0.56
N HIS A 386 -11.60 -5.47 0.04
CA HIS A 386 -12.63 -6.31 -0.57
C HIS A 386 -13.93 -5.55 -0.83
N SER A 387 -14.40 -4.75 0.13
CA SER A 387 -15.62 -3.95 -0.05
C SER A 387 -15.45 -2.87 -1.10
N ALA A 388 -14.28 -2.22 -1.16
CA ALA A 388 -13.94 -1.23 -2.16
C ALA A 388 -13.88 -1.85 -3.56
N GLU A 389 -13.22 -3.01 -3.72
CA GLU A 389 -13.16 -3.73 -4.99
C GLU A 389 -14.57 -4.11 -5.47
N HIS A 390 -15.39 -4.67 -4.57
CA HIS A 390 -16.77 -5.03 -4.89
C HIS A 390 -17.60 -3.83 -5.34
N ARG A 391 -17.49 -2.67 -4.67
CA ARG A 391 -18.18 -1.44 -5.10
C ARG A 391 -17.66 -0.92 -6.43
N MET A 392 -16.35 -0.95 -6.68
CA MET A 392 -15.77 -0.55 -7.96
C MET A 392 -16.33 -1.38 -9.12
N ASP A 393 -16.43 -2.69 -8.93
CA ASP A 393 -16.97 -3.60 -9.94
C ASP A 393 -18.48 -3.42 -10.11
N VAL A 394 -19.24 -3.59 -9.02
CA VAL A 394 -20.71 -3.67 -9.06
C VAL A 394 -21.38 -2.31 -9.23
N LEU A 395 -20.93 -1.28 -8.52
CA LEU A 395 -21.57 0.04 -8.54
C LEU A 395 -21.03 0.94 -9.65
N HIS A 396 -19.75 0.80 -9.99
CA HIS A 396 -19.06 1.71 -10.91
C HIS A 396 -18.65 1.07 -12.23
N GLY A 397 -18.95 -0.21 -12.44
CA GLY A 397 -18.67 -0.91 -13.70
C GLY A 397 -17.17 -1.01 -14.03
N LEU A 398 -16.29 -0.89 -13.04
CA LEU A 398 -14.84 -1.03 -13.20
C LEU A 398 -14.46 -2.52 -13.26
N THR A 399 -14.88 -3.19 -14.33
CA THR A 399 -14.71 -4.64 -14.52
C THR A 399 -13.25 -5.06 -14.72
N SER A 400 -12.38 -4.13 -15.11
CA SER A 400 -10.94 -4.40 -15.26
C SER A 400 -10.24 -4.54 -13.90
N ARG A 401 -9.78 -5.76 -13.61
CA ARG A 401 -9.01 -6.07 -12.38
C ARG A 401 -7.76 -5.22 -12.24
N GLY A 402 -7.01 -4.98 -13.32
CA GLY A 402 -5.81 -4.15 -13.29
C GLY A 402 -6.09 -2.69 -12.90
N ILE A 403 -7.22 -2.14 -13.39
CA ILE A 403 -7.67 -0.79 -12.99
C ILE A 403 -8.06 -0.81 -11.51
N ARG A 404 -8.86 -1.78 -11.06
CA ARG A 404 -9.23 -1.88 -9.64
C ARG A 404 -8.02 -2.01 -8.72
N ASN A 405 -7.03 -2.83 -9.06
CA ASN A 405 -5.80 -2.99 -8.28
C ASN A 405 -5.01 -1.67 -8.18
N LYS A 406 -4.96 -0.89 -9.26
CA LYS A 406 -4.36 0.46 -9.21
C LYS A 406 -5.12 1.37 -8.24
N PHE A 407 -6.45 1.43 -8.35
CA PHE A 407 -7.29 2.22 -7.44
C PHE A 407 -7.16 1.76 -5.97
N LEU A 408 -7.07 0.46 -5.70
CA LEU A 408 -6.85 -0.09 -4.36
C LEU A 408 -5.47 0.33 -3.80
N LYS A 409 -4.41 0.32 -4.62
CA LYS A 409 -3.09 0.85 -4.25
C LYS A 409 -3.18 2.34 -3.91
N ASP A 410 -3.89 3.13 -4.70
CA ASP A 410 -4.11 4.56 -4.44
C ASP A 410 -4.90 4.79 -3.13
N LEU A 411 -5.97 4.03 -2.89
CA LEU A 411 -6.74 4.07 -1.65
C LEU A 411 -5.92 3.68 -0.42
N PHE A 412 -5.03 2.69 -0.55
CA PHE A 412 -4.13 2.29 0.53
C PHE A 412 -3.16 3.42 0.91
N ILE A 413 -2.63 4.15 -0.09
CA ILE A 413 -1.81 5.34 0.15
C ILE A 413 -2.65 6.44 0.85
N GLN A 414 -3.88 6.68 0.39
CA GLN A 414 -4.80 7.64 1.02
C GLN A 414 -5.07 7.27 2.48
N TRP A 415 -5.35 5.99 2.78
CA TRP A 415 -5.54 5.50 4.15
C TRP A 415 -4.36 5.85 5.06
N ARG A 416 -3.13 5.64 4.60
CA ARG A 416 -1.92 6.00 5.36
C ARG A 416 -1.79 7.51 5.55
N GLY A 417 -2.18 8.30 4.56
CA GLY A 417 -2.26 9.76 4.67
C GLY A 417 -3.28 10.20 5.72
N VAL A 418 -4.46 9.57 5.73
CA VAL A 418 -5.51 9.81 6.73
C VAL A 418 -5.04 9.50 8.15
N LEU A 419 -4.39 8.34 8.36
CA LEU A 419 -3.80 7.99 9.65
C LEU A 419 -2.88 9.09 10.18
N ALA A 420 -1.91 9.52 9.35
CA ALA A 420 -0.95 10.53 9.73
C ALA A 420 -1.59 11.91 10.00
N ALA A 421 -2.49 12.34 9.12
CA ALA A 421 -3.14 13.65 9.23
C ALA A 421 -4.07 13.75 10.45
N TYR A 422 -4.83 12.69 10.76
CA TYR A 422 -5.69 12.69 11.94
C TYR A 422 -4.89 12.50 13.23
N ASP A 423 -3.82 11.71 13.23
CA ASP A 423 -2.92 11.60 14.39
C ASP A 423 -2.28 12.96 14.71
N GLU A 424 -1.81 13.68 13.69
CA GLU A 424 -1.32 15.05 13.85
C GLU A 424 -2.41 15.98 14.40
N GLY A 425 -3.63 15.91 13.86
CA GLY A 425 -4.77 16.70 14.31
C GLY A 425 -5.16 16.44 15.77
N LEU A 426 -5.18 15.18 16.21
CA LEU A 426 -5.50 14.86 17.60
C LEU A 426 -4.49 15.46 18.58
N ILE A 427 -3.21 15.50 18.20
CA ILE A 427 -2.10 16.00 19.04
C ILE A 427 -2.02 17.53 19.01
N LYS A 428 -2.10 18.14 17.83
CA LYS A 428 -1.90 19.59 17.65
C LYS A 428 -3.14 20.43 17.95
N GLY A 429 -4.31 19.82 18.01
CA GLY A 429 -5.57 20.47 18.41
C GLY A 429 -6.59 20.59 17.29
N ASP A 430 -7.78 21.06 17.66
CA ASP A 430 -8.99 20.96 16.85
C ASP A 430 -8.93 21.71 15.52
N ALA A 431 -8.16 22.80 15.44
CA ALA A 431 -7.95 23.52 14.18
C ALA A 431 -7.19 22.68 13.15
N VAL A 432 -6.15 21.95 13.59
CA VAL A 432 -5.36 21.07 12.71
C VAL A 432 -6.16 19.84 12.32
N LEU A 433 -6.94 19.30 13.26
CA LEU A 433 -7.86 18.20 12.98
C LEU A 433 -8.96 18.62 11.99
N GLY A 434 -9.54 19.80 12.16
CA GLY A 434 -10.51 20.39 11.24
C GLY A 434 -9.95 20.59 9.84
N ALA A 435 -8.70 21.05 9.73
CA ALA A 435 -8.02 21.15 8.44
C ALA A 435 -7.84 19.77 7.77
N ALA A 436 -7.52 18.72 8.53
CA ALA A 436 -7.43 17.37 8.01
C ALA A 436 -8.80 16.83 7.55
N VAL A 437 -9.85 17.04 8.33
CA VAL A 437 -11.24 16.69 8.00
C VAL A 437 -11.68 17.39 6.71
N TRP A 438 -11.41 18.69 6.60
CA TRP A 438 -11.73 19.49 5.42
C TRP A 438 -11.02 18.98 4.15
N ARG A 439 -9.71 18.67 4.23
CA ARG A 439 -8.95 18.12 3.10
C ARG A 439 -9.50 16.77 2.63
N ASN A 440 -9.92 15.91 3.56
CA ASN A 440 -10.33 14.55 3.25
C ASN A 440 -11.81 14.45 2.83
N LEU A 441 -12.73 15.04 3.59
CA LEU A 441 -14.19 14.93 3.32
C LEU A 441 -14.68 15.97 2.31
N TRP A 442 -14.11 17.18 2.31
CA TRP A 442 -14.49 18.26 1.39
C TRP A 442 -13.47 18.49 0.28
N LYS A 443 -12.47 17.61 0.13
CA LYS A 443 -11.45 17.66 -0.93
C LYS A 443 -10.71 19.02 -0.99
N ALA A 444 -10.53 19.66 0.17
CA ALA A 444 -9.98 21.01 0.29
C ALA A 444 -10.75 22.09 -0.51
N SER A 445 -12.04 21.87 -0.75
CA SER A 445 -12.91 22.82 -1.44
C SER A 445 -13.42 23.90 -0.48
N HIS A 446 -13.42 25.15 -0.92
CA HIS A 446 -14.05 26.26 -0.20
C HIS A 446 -15.55 26.39 -0.52
N THR A 447 -16.03 25.64 -1.51
CA THR A 447 -17.43 25.63 -1.93
C THR A 447 -18.09 24.30 -1.61
N ALA A 448 -19.29 24.35 -1.07
CA ALA A 448 -20.15 23.20 -0.89
C ALA A 448 -20.63 22.67 -2.27
N PRO A 449 -21.15 21.43 -2.34
CA PRO A 449 -21.64 20.84 -3.58
C PRO A 449 -22.79 21.62 -4.26
N ASP A 450 -23.51 22.46 -3.51
CA ASP A 450 -24.56 23.35 -4.03
C ASP A 450 -24.01 24.67 -4.63
N GLY A 451 -22.68 24.82 -4.68
CA GLY A 451 -21.99 25.98 -5.24
C GLY A 451 -21.90 27.18 -4.30
N LYS A 452 -22.36 27.07 -3.05
CA LYS A 452 -22.24 28.13 -2.04
C LYS A 452 -20.95 28.00 -1.25
N ASP A 453 -20.60 29.05 -0.51
CA ASP A 453 -19.49 29.01 0.43
C ASP A 453 -19.69 27.90 1.48
N LEU A 454 -18.60 27.21 1.80
CA LEU A 454 -18.62 26.13 2.76
C LEU A 454 -18.92 26.66 4.17
N ASP A 455 -19.94 26.08 4.80
CA ASP A 455 -20.23 26.34 6.20
C ASP A 455 -19.21 25.62 7.09
N TRP A 456 -18.25 26.38 7.62
CA TRP A 456 -17.19 25.87 8.51
C TRP A 456 -17.72 25.24 9.80
N SER A 457 -18.96 25.53 10.21
CA SER A 457 -19.57 24.87 11.37
C SER A 457 -19.73 23.36 11.15
N LYS A 458 -19.94 22.92 9.90
CA LYS A 458 -20.02 21.50 9.53
C LYS A 458 -18.71 20.76 9.78
N ILE A 459 -17.57 21.40 9.48
CA ILE A 459 -16.25 20.84 9.78
C ILE A 459 -16.05 20.75 11.30
N ALA A 460 -16.42 21.80 12.03
CA ALA A 460 -16.34 21.79 13.49
C ALA A 460 -17.24 20.71 14.12
N GLN A 461 -18.42 20.45 13.54
CA GLN A 461 -19.33 19.38 13.97
C GLN A 461 -18.69 17.99 13.80
N VAL A 462 -18.01 17.75 12.68
CA VAL A 462 -17.26 16.49 12.48
C VAL A 462 -16.09 16.35 13.46
N VAL A 463 -15.39 17.45 13.77
CA VAL A 463 -14.33 17.44 14.80
C VAL A 463 -14.90 17.11 16.18
N ALA A 464 -16.01 17.74 16.57
CA ALA A 464 -16.72 17.44 17.83
C ALA A 464 -17.16 15.97 17.89
N TYR A 465 -17.74 15.47 16.79
CA TYR A 465 -18.10 14.07 16.61
C TYR A 465 -16.90 13.14 16.83
N MET A 466 -15.75 13.39 16.18
CA MET A 466 -14.55 12.56 16.34
C MET A 466 -14.07 12.53 17.81
N ARG A 467 -14.07 13.70 18.49
CA ARG A 467 -13.67 13.79 19.91
C ARG A 467 -14.63 13.02 20.81
N ARG A 468 -15.93 13.16 20.61
CA ARG A 468 -16.96 12.43 21.36
C ARG A 468 -16.82 10.94 21.16
N VAL A 469 -16.73 10.48 19.91
CA VAL A 469 -16.59 9.06 19.58
C VAL A 469 -15.35 8.45 20.21
N LEU A 470 -14.18 9.11 20.15
CA LEU A 470 -12.97 8.62 20.83
C LEU A 470 -13.15 8.52 22.35
N SER A 471 -13.80 9.51 22.96
CA SER A 471 -14.11 9.51 24.39
C SER A 471 -15.04 8.35 24.77
N GLU A 472 -16.07 8.08 23.98
CA GLU A 472 -16.99 6.97 24.19
C GLU A 472 -16.30 5.62 23.96
N LEU A 473 -15.55 5.45 22.87
CA LEU A 473 -14.80 4.22 22.56
C LEU A 473 -13.79 3.85 23.67
N ASN A 474 -13.18 4.85 24.31
CA ASN A 474 -12.28 4.64 25.44
C ASN A 474 -12.98 4.01 26.66
N GLN A 475 -14.29 4.19 26.80
CA GLN A 475 -15.08 3.60 27.89
C GLN A 475 -15.55 2.18 27.59
N VAL A 476 -15.43 1.72 26.33
CA VAL A 476 -15.91 0.40 25.89
C VAL A 476 -14.84 -0.67 26.10
N HIS A 477 -15.26 -1.78 26.70
CA HIS A 477 -14.44 -2.97 26.81
C HIS A 477 -14.26 -3.64 25.43
N GLU A 478 -13.08 -4.19 25.15
CA GLU A 478 -12.74 -4.76 23.83
C GLU A 478 -13.79 -5.77 23.32
N ALA A 479 -14.16 -6.74 24.16
CA ALA A 479 -15.17 -7.74 23.83
C ALA A 479 -16.56 -7.17 23.52
N ASP A 480 -16.84 -5.94 23.95
CA ASP A 480 -18.12 -5.26 23.76
C ASP A 480 -18.11 -4.27 22.58
N LEU A 481 -16.95 -4.00 21.96
CA LEU A 481 -16.80 -3.01 20.88
C LEU A 481 -17.84 -3.23 19.78
N VAL A 482 -17.92 -4.45 19.24
CA VAL A 482 -18.85 -4.79 18.14
C VAL A 482 -20.31 -4.50 18.50
N PHE A 483 -20.70 -4.61 19.77
CA PHE A 483 -22.10 -4.43 20.19
C PHE A 483 -22.48 -2.97 20.42
N GLN A 484 -21.52 -2.07 20.58
CA GLN A 484 -21.78 -0.67 20.96
C GLN A 484 -21.60 0.33 19.81
N LEU A 485 -20.96 -0.07 18.70
CA LEU A 485 -20.78 0.84 17.55
C LEU A 485 -22.09 1.22 16.88
N ASP A 486 -23.00 0.25 16.71
CA ASP A 486 -24.08 0.36 15.71
C ASP A 486 -25.50 0.13 16.28
N ARG A 487 -25.65 -0.67 17.35
CA ARG A 487 -26.98 -1.05 17.85
C ARG A 487 -27.52 -0.06 18.86
N GLN A 488 -28.73 0.45 18.60
CA GLN A 488 -29.60 0.97 19.65
C GLN A 488 -29.98 -0.16 20.61
N ARG A 489 -29.26 -0.26 21.73
CA ARG A 489 -29.62 -1.17 22.83
C ARG A 489 -30.28 -0.33 23.92
N ASN A 490 -31.52 -0.66 24.26
CA ASN A 490 -32.33 0.04 25.28
C ASN A 490 -32.58 1.54 24.95
N GLY A 491 -32.81 1.89 23.68
CA GLY A 491 -33.14 3.26 23.26
C GLY A 491 -31.98 4.26 23.30
N LYS A 492 -30.73 3.80 23.54
CA LYS A 492 -29.54 4.64 23.44
C LYS A 492 -28.96 4.60 22.02
N PRO A 493 -28.59 5.73 21.41
CA PRO A 493 -27.91 5.76 20.12
C PRO A 493 -26.59 4.97 20.16
N GLY A 494 -26.19 4.36 19.04
CA GLY A 494 -24.88 3.71 18.91
C GLY A 494 -23.75 4.74 18.90
N ILE A 495 -22.51 4.36 19.23
CA ILE A 495 -21.40 5.32 19.36
C ILE A 495 -21.19 6.14 18.08
N PHE A 496 -21.31 5.51 16.91
CA PHE A 496 -21.14 6.18 15.62
C PHE A 496 -22.33 7.02 15.17
N SER A 497 -23.46 6.94 15.88
CA SER A 497 -24.62 7.73 15.51
C SER A 497 -24.42 9.22 15.77
N HIS A 498 -25.19 10.01 15.02
CA HIS A 498 -25.30 11.44 15.23
C HIS A 498 -25.81 11.75 16.63
N SER A 499 -25.28 12.81 17.22
CA SER A 499 -25.71 13.33 18.52
C SER A 499 -25.89 14.83 18.44
N GLU A 500 -27.03 15.34 18.90
CA GLU A 500 -27.28 16.77 19.05
C GLU A 500 -26.24 17.47 19.94
N VAL A 501 -25.54 16.71 20.80
CA VAL A 501 -24.46 17.24 21.63
C VAL A 501 -23.32 17.78 20.77
N ASP A 502 -23.00 17.12 19.65
CA ASP A 502 -21.94 17.55 18.74
C ASP A 502 -22.27 18.91 18.12
N GLN A 503 -23.53 19.09 17.70
CA GLN A 503 -24.04 20.36 17.17
C GLN A 503 -24.05 21.44 18.25
N LYS A 504 -24.57 21.14 19.45
CA LYS A 504 -24.60 22.07 20.58
C LYS A 504 -23.19 22.52 21.00
N MET A 505 -22.17 21.67 20.91
CA MET A 505 -20.79 22.05 21.20
C MET A 505 -20.21 23.08 20.22
N VAL A 506 -20.67 23.05 18.96
CA VAL A 506 -20.29 24.04 17.94
C VAL A 506 -21.05 25.34 18.15
N ASP A 507 -22.36 25.25 18.41
CA ASP A 507 -23.23 26.41 18.55
C ASP A 507 -23.00 27.20 19.85
N SER A 508 -22.63 26.53 20.95
CA SER A 508 -22.36 27.15 22.26
C SER A 508 -21.06 27.96 22.32
N LYS A 509 -20.25 27.94 21.26
CA LYS A 509 -19.01 28.73 21.12
C LYS A 509 -19.11 29.88 20.10
N ARG A 510 -20.29 30.08 19.49
CA ARG A 510 -20.63 31.31 18.77
C ARG A 510 -21.15 32.35 19.76
#